data_AF-A0A212JHZ2-F1
#
_entry.id   AF-A0A212JHZ2-F1
#
_cell.length_a   1.000
_cell.length_b   1.000
_cell.length_c   1.000
_cell.angle_alpha   90.00
_cell.angle_beta   90.00
_cell.angle_gamma   90.00
#
_symmetry.space_group_name_H-M   'P 1'
#
loop_
_entity.id
_entity.type
_entity.pdbx_description
1 polymer ?
#
loop_
_entity_poly.entity_id
_entity_poly.type
_entity_poly.pdbx_seq_one_letter_code
_entity_poly.pdbx_strand_id
1 'polypeptide(L)'
;MRIPGEALMPDTEERGRDDSALGALRNNDALGVWRNDDALGVLRNDDALGVWLRQKRRQMAHTALVEAQNTYTLLMDQWTETAQAERRGARAANVAKDCVAHHTRAVDEAMAESAMDAEAGEAFRVWAKGRGRAVCLRMAAFEDTQRREHALEQHDARRGGILRAASMEPEQYADHAAQMEEVHVLAVGQGLFTPGEAHKRLGLDTLALKDIVFGSLYAADPGKAMAAMSALGFDAARQKRERCRFDGDARAGELMEDAARRDRAAVLAGDVEDAETAAALTGDGNGLRLLAVQFLDAGEQKAAEELLRHADLYESHAVVIKESAAMDLPALSSVIHKLEKTLRAVASASLRGVLETELGLRAAVYRHRETVLLRDPAEAVADEARGETEEQTASCRLAAQARNGVPEEDRRVLTNAERRSLVSLAGRLAAADAAARTAAYAEFRERLGRHADRAVGEILAAMGEEGMRNNTGGTDGSAGYSRMGECL
;
A
#
# COMPACT_ATOMS: atom_id res chain seq x y z
N MET A 1 50.87 73.48 15.83
CA MET A 1 52.28 73.92 15.77
C MET A 1 52.67 74.08 14.29
N ARG A 2 53.71 74.86 13.97
CA ARG A 2 53.96 75.53 12.67
C ARG A 2 54.07 74.66 11.39
N ILE A 3 53.64 75.29 10.28
CA ILE A 3 54.05 75.20 8.85
C ILE A 3 55.56 75.55 8.64
N PRO A 4 56.17 75.61 7.42
CA PRO A 4 55.79 75.20 6.04
C PRO A 4 56.86 74.25 5.42
N GLY A 5 57.01 73.91 4.12
CA GLY A 5 56.47 74.32 2.79
C GLY A 5 57.12 73.40 1.72
N GLU A 6 57.16 73.63 0.40
CA GLU A 6 56.48 74.49 -0.59
C GLU A 6 56.89 73.94 -1.99
N ALA A 7 55.99 73.55 -2.90
CA ALA A 7 55.31 74.33 -3.96
C ALA A 7 55.97 74.28 -5.37
N LEU A 8 55.13 74.35 -6.41
CA LEU A 8 55.39 74.67 -7.85
C LEU A 8 55.86 73.56 -8.85
N MET A 9 54.89 73.14 -9.69
CA MET A 9 55.03 72.93 -11.14
C MET A 9 55.04 74.31 -11.84
N PRO A 10 55.61 74.52 -13.05
CA PRO A 10 54.88 74.19 -14.30
C PRO A 10 55.71 73.78 -15.55
N ASP A 11 55.02 73.04 -16.42
CA ASP A 11 54.89 73.15 -17.88
C ASP A 11 56.04 73.27 -18.90
N THR A 12 55.75 72.61 -20.03
CA THR A 12 56.10 72.88 -21.44
C THR A 12 57.51 72.58 -21.97
N GLU A 13 57.51 71.66 -22.94
CA GLU A 13 58.50 71.59 -24.01
C GLU A 13 58.52 72.91 -24.80
N GLU A 14 59.70 73.49 -25.03
CA GLU A 14 59.89 74.38 -26.17
C GLU A 14 61.08 73.93 -27.02
N ARG A 15 60.84 73.85 -28.32
CA ARG A 15 61.85 73.52 -29.33
C ARG A 15 62.65 74.78 -29.68
N GLY A 16 63.97 74.65 -29.70
CA GLY A 16 64.72 75.06 -30.88
C GLY A 16 65.88 76.03 -30.68
N ARG A 17 66.92 75.75 -31.49
CA ARG A 17 68.05 76.61 -31.88
C ARG A 17 69.05 76.92 -30.77
N ASP A 18 70.27 76.40 -30.89
CA ASP A 18 71.32 76.86 -31.83
C ASP A 18 71.74 78.30 -31.49
N ASP A 19 72.82 78.44 -30.72
CA ASP A 19 74.11 78.82 -31.33
C ASP A 19 75.26 78.52 -30.34
N SER A 20 76.23 77.69 -30.71
CA SER A 20 77.33 77.97 -31.66
C SER A 20 78.39 78.92 -31.11
N ALA A 21 79.44 78.36 -30.50
CA ALA A 21 80.82 78.80 -30.74
C ALA A 21 81.85 77.87 -30.05
N LEU A 22 82.38 76.89 -30.80
CA LEU A 22 83.83 76.71 -31.02
C LEU A 22 84.09 75.48 -31.91
N GLY A 23 84.87 75.65 -32.99
CA GLY A 23 85.53 74.54 -33.70
C GLY A 23 84.83 74.03 -34.97
N ALA A 24 84.99 74.77 -36.08
CA ALA A 24 84.42 74.46 -37.39
C ALA A 24 84.82 73.10 -38.01
N LEU A 25 83.80 72.39 -38.50
CA LEU A 25 83.68 71.77 -39.84
C LEU A 25 84.73 70.73 -40.36
N ARG A 26 84.30 69.46 -40.27
CA ARG A 26 84.38 68.34 -41.25
C ARG A 26 85.41 68.34 -42.41
N ASN A 27 86.15 67.22 -42.50
CA ASN A 27 86.56 66.46 -43.71
C ASN A 27 87.24 67.22 -44.88
N ASN A 28 88.50 66.96 -45.24
CA ASN A 28 88.99 65.66 -45.76
C ASN A 28 90.54 65.57 -45.76
N ASP A 29 91.04 64.32 -45.80
CA ASP A 29 92.28 63.83 -46.44
C ASP A 29 93.62 64.60 -46.30
N ALA A 30 94.59 64.01 -45.57
CA ALA A 30 95.78 63.38 -46.19
C ALA A 30 96.89 62.93 -45.20
N LEU A 31 97.19 61.61 -45.23
CA LEU A 31 98.52 60.97 -45.18
C LEU A 31 99.45 61.13 -43.95
N GLY A 32 99.66 60.00 -43.24
CA GLY A 32 100.63 59.91 -42.12
C GLY A 32 101.16 58.51 -41.74
N VAL A 33 100.97 57.47 -42.57
CA VAL A 33 101.67 56.14 -42.58
C VAL A 33 101.90 55.46 -41.20
N TRP A 34 101.21 54.37 -40.85
CA TRP A 34 101.61 52.98 -41.19
C TRP A 34 100.44 51.98 -41.00
N ARG A 35 99.95 51.42 -42.12
CA ARG A 35 99.35 50.08 -42.35
C ARG A 35 98.69 49.32 -41.17
N ASN A 36 97.34 49.19 -41.15
CA ASN A 36 96.62 47.92 -40.86
C ASN A 36 95.07 47.95 -41.03
N ASP A 37 94.51 48.74 -41.96
CA ASP A 37 93.05 49.02 -41.97
C ASP A 37 92.14 47.87 -42.46
N ASP A 38 92.67 46.84 -43.15
CA ASP A 38 91.87 45.68 -43.56
C ASP A 38 91.53 44.72 -42.40
N ALA A 39 92.27 44.79 -41.27
CA ALA A 39 92.07 43.90 -40.13
C ALA A 39 90.98 44.40 -39.17
N LEU A 40 90.95 45.70 -38.84
CA LEU A 40 90.08 46.23 -37.79
C LEU A 40 88.61 46.39 -38.20
N GLY A 41 88.33 46.58 -39.49
CA GLY A 41 86.96 46.55 -40.03
C GLY A 41 86.37 45.15 -40.04
N VAL A 42 87.19 44.13 -40.33
CA VAL A 42 86.81 42.72 -40.31
C VAL A 42 86.60 42.25 -38.88
N LEU A 43 87.54 42.51 -37.96
CA LEU A 43 87.42 42.13 -36.54
C LEU A 43 86.15 42.67 -35.87
N ARG A 44 85.76 43.93 -36.13
CA ARG A 44 84.51 44.49 -35.59
C ARG A 44 83.24 43.86 -36.19
N ASN A 45 83.27 43.48 -37.46
CA ASN A 45 82.16 42.76 -38.08
C ASN A 45 82.07 41.32 -37.57
N ASP A 46 83.19 40.62 -37.41
CA ASP A 46 83.24 39.25 -36.88
C ASP A 46 82.81 39.20 -35.40
N ASP A 47 83.19 40.20 -34.59
CA ASP A 47 82.70 40.35 -33.22
C ASP A 47 81.19 40.62 -33.18
N ALA A 48 80.69 41.51 -34.04
CA ALA A 48 79.25 41.82 -34.13
C ALA A 48 78.42 40.63 -34.64
N LEU A 49 78.89 39.92 -35.68
CA LEU A 49 78.32 38.67 -36.17
C LEU A 49 78.37 37.59 -35.09
N GLY A 50 79.47 37.48 -34.34
CA GLY A 50 79.60 36.56 -33.22
C GLY A 50 78.60 36.86 -32.10
N VAL A 51 78.39 38.13 -31.75
CA VAL A 51 77.35 38.55 -30.78
C VAL A 51 75.96 38.24 -31.31
N TRP A 52 75.65 38.60 -32.57
CA TRP A 52 74.36 38.35 -33.19
C TRP A 52 74.04 36.85 -33.29
N LEU A 53 74.99 36.01 -33.72
CA LEU A 53 74.85 34.55 -33.78
C LEU A 53 74.63 33.95 -32.39
N ARG A 54 75.34 34.43 -31.35
CA ARG A 54 75.10 34.02 -29.96
C ARG A 54 73.70 34.40 -29.49
N GLN A 55 73.22 35.60 -29.84
CA GLN A 55 71.87 36.06 -29.50
C GLN A 55 70.78 35.27 -30.24
N LYS A 56 70.96 35.00 -31.54
CA LYS A 56 70.08 34.14 -32.34
C LYS A 56 70.01 32.72 -31.80
N ARG A 57 71.14 32.11 -31.42
CA ARG A 57 71.17 30.78 -30.79
C ARG A 57 70.41 30.78 -29.46
N ARG A 58 70.66 31.77 -28.58
CA ARG A 58 69.92 31.91 -27.31
C ARG A 58 68.41 32.06 -27.52
N GLN A 59 67.99 32.81 -28.54
CA GLN A 59 66.57 32.94 -28.88
C GLN A 59 65.98 31.59 -29.33
N MET A 60 66.64 30.86 -30.23
CA MET A 60 66.16 29.54 -30.69
C MET A 60 66.13 28.51 -29.55
N ALA A 61 67.16 28.47 -28.71
CA ALA A 61 67.22 27.60 -27.53
C ALA A 61 66.10 27.93 -26.51
N HIS A 62 65.78 29.22 -26.33
CA HIS A 62 64.66 29.65 -25.49
C HIS A 62 63.30 29.25 -26.08
N THR A 63 63.09 29.44 -27.39
CA THR A 63 61.86 29.00 -28.07
C THR A 63 61.67 27.49 -27.94
N ALA A 64 62.69 26.68 -28.26
CA ALA A 64 62.63 25.23 -28.13
C ALA A 64 62.40 24.76 -26.68
N LEU A 65 62.97 25.46 -25.69
CA LEU A 65 62.70 25.20 -24.27
C LEU A 65 61.24 25.49 -23.89
N VAL A 66 60.65 26.58 -24.39
CA VAL A 66 59.24 26.93 -24.14
C VAL A 66 58.29 25.96 -24.84
N GLU A 67 58.60 25.55 -26.07
CA GLU A 67 57.86 24.51 -26.80
C GLU A 67 57.88 23.19 -26.04
N ALA A 68 59.05 22.70 -25.59
CA ALA A 68 59.17 21.51 -24.76
C ALA A 68 58.36 21.60 -23.45
N GLN A 69 58.40 22.76 -22.78
CA GLN A 69 57.62 23.01 -21.57
C GLN A 69 56.11 22.95 -21.84
N ASN A 70 55.65 23.44 -22.99
CA ASN A 70 54.25 23.39 -23.39
C ASN A 70 53.79 21.98 -23.77
N THR A 71 54.55 21.25 -24.61
CA THR A 71 54.26 19.84 -24.95
C THR A 71 54.20 18.99 -23.68
N TYR A 72 55.22 19.07 -22.82
CA TYR A 72 55.24 18.31 -21.56
C TYR A 72 54.06 18.65 -20.64
N THR A 73 53.69 19.93 -20.56
CA THR A 73 52.52 20.37 -19.78
C THR A 73 51.24 19.74 -20.32
N LEU A 74 51.03 19.83 -21.63
CA LEU A 74 49.84 19.29 -22.30
C LEU A 74 49.71 17.78 -22.10
N LEU A 75 50.78 17.01 -22.33
CA LEU A 75 50.79 15.55 -22.17
C LEU A 75 50.47 15.15 -20.73
N MET A 76 51.15 15.76 -19.74
CA MET A 76 50.93 15.45 -18.33
C MET A 76 49.53 15.84 -17.86
N ASP A 77 49.04 17.03 -18.24
CA ASP A 77 47.73 17.51 -17.80
C ASP A 77 46.61 16.63 -18.40
N GLN A 78 46.64 16.35 -19.71
CA GLN A 78 45.72 15.41 -20.39
C GLN A 78 45.71 14.03 -19.71
N TRP A 79 46.90 13.46 -19.46
CA TRP A 79 46.99 12.15 -18.81
C TRP A 79 46.43 12.18 -17.38
N THR A 80 46.67 13.25 -16.61
CA THR A 80 46.09 13.35 -15.25
C THR A 80 44.57 13.49 -15.26
N GLU A 81 44.00 14.26 -16.19
CA GLU A 81 42.55 14.38 -16.34
C GLU A 81 41.91 13.04 -16.71
N THR A 82 42.45 12.34 -17.71
CA THR A 82 41.98 11.00 -18.11
C THR A 82 42.11 10.00 -16.96
N ALA A 83 43.25 9.97 -16.26
CA ALA A 83 43.45 9.07 -15.13
C ALA A 83 42.46 9.33 -13.99
N GLN A 84 42.18 10.59 -13.65
CA GLN A 84 41.20 10.94 -12.60
C GLN A 84 39.74 10.67 -13.01
N ALA A 85 39.43 10.80 -14.30
CA ALA A 85 38.11 10.48 -14.84
C ALA A 85 37.83 8.97 -14.82
N GLU A 86 38.75 8.14 -15.32
CA GLU A 86 38.54 6.71 -15.57
C GLU A 86 38.84 5.81 -14.36
N ARG A 87 39.83 6.19 -13.54
CA ARG A 87 40.40 5.31 -12.50
C ARG A 87 39.94 5.71 -11.11
N ARG A 88 38.71 5.32 -10.79
CA ARG A 88 38.08 5.52 -9.47
C ARG A 88 38.04 4.25 -8.62
N GLY A 89 37.94 4.41 -7.31
CA GLY A 89 37.91 3.34 -6.33
C GLY A 89 39.06 2.33 -6.51
N ALA A 90 38.74 1.03 -6.57
CA ALA A 90 39.74 -0.02 -6.84
C ALA A 90 40.60 0.22 -8.10
N ARG A 91 40.08 0.89 -9.14
CA ARG A 91 40.80 1.14 -10.39
C ARG A 91 41.89 2.21 -10.27
N ALA A 92 41.88 3.02 -9.21
CA ALA A 92 42.95 3.97 -8.90
C ALA A 92 44.27 3.30 -8.45
N ALA A 93 44.28 1.99 -8.20
CA ALA A 93 45.49 1.29 -7.81
C ALA A 93 46.62 1.41 -8.87
N ASN A 94 47.81 1.75 -8.40
CA ASN A 94 49.04 1.99 -9.16
C ASN A 94 49.05 3.26 -10.03
N VAL A 95 48.08 4.17 -9.91
CA VAL A 95 48.06 5.44 -10.66
C VAL A 95 49.29 6.30 -10.36
N ALA A 96 49.82 6.29 -9.13
CA ALA A 96 51.08 6.96 -8.79
C ALA A 96 52.30 6.36 -9.50
N LYS A 97 52.32 5.04 -9.71
CA LYS A 97 53.38 4.33 -10.44
C LYS A 97 53.29 4.62 -11.94
N ASP A 98 52.08 4.59 -12.49
CA ASP A 98 51.81 4.93 -13.88
C ASP A 98 52.14 6.41 -14.18
N CYS A 99 51.93 7.32 -13.22
CA CYS A 99 52.38 8.72 -13.32
C CYS A 99 53.89 8.84 -13.55
N VAL A 100 54.71 8.07 -12.81
CA VAL A 100 56.17 8.09 -12.99
C VAL A 100 56.54 7.57 -14.37
N ALA A 101 55.91 6.47 -14.83
CA ALA A 101 56.15 5.91 -16.16
C ALA A 101 55.61 6.78 -17.31
N HIS A 102 54.60 7.63 -17.06
CA HIS A 102 54.12 8.61 -18.03
C HIS A 102 55.00 9.86 -18.04
N HIS A 103 55.45 10.36 -16.88
CA HIS A 103 56.39 11.46 -16.75
C HIS A 103 57.67 11.24 -17.57
N THR A 104 58.29 10.05 -17.48
CA THR A 104 59.47 9.73 -18.29
C THR A 104 59.19 9.84 -19.79
N ARG A 105 58.07 9.25 -20.26
CA ARG A 105 57.67 9.32 -21.67
C ARG A 105 57.40 10.76 -22.13
N ALA A 106 56.68 11.56 -21.34
CA ALA A 106 56.39 12.94 -21.66
C ALA A 106 57.65 13.83 -21.69
N VAL A 107 58.69 13.51 -20.91
CA VAL A 107 60.01 14.15 -21.00
C VAL A 107 60.71 13.77 -22.30
N ASP A 108 60.73 12.48 -22.65
CA ASP A 108 61.39 11.99 -23.87
C ASP A 108 60.70 12.52 -25.14
N GLU A 109 59.37 12.59 -25.15
CA GLU A 109 58.53 13.09 -26.25
C GLU A 109 58.72 14.60 -26.46
N ALA A 110 58.61 15.41 -25.40
CA ALA A 110 58.86 16.85 -25.47
C ALA A 110 60.31 17.20 -25.88
N MET A 111 61.29 16.37 -25.48
CA MET A 111 62.69 16.48 -25.91
C MET A 111 62.90 16.09 -27.38
N ALA A 112 62.07 15.19 -27.94
CA ALA A 112 62.19 14.74 -29.32
C ALA A 112 61.51 15.70 -30.32
N GLU A 113 60.40 16.33 -29.93
CA GLU A 113 59.71 17.33 -30.76
C GLU A 113 60.47 18.66 -30.83
N SER A 114 61.15 19.04 -29.75
CA SER A 114 61.81 20.34 -29.63
C SER A 114 63.27 20.24 -30.05
N ALA A 115 63.69 21.06 -31.02
CA ALA A 115 65.07 21.09 -31.52
C ALA A 115 66.08 21.77 -30.55
N MET A 116 66.12 21.29 -29.30
CA MET A 116 66.95 21.82 -28.23
C MET A 116 68.43 21.42 -28.39
N ASP A 117 69.33 22.32 -27.98
CA ASP A 117 70.72 21.98 -27.73
C ASP A 117 70.91 21.30 -26.36
N ALA A 118 72.13 20.85 -26.07
CA ALA A 118 72.43 20.10 -24.85
C ALA A 118 72.24 20.92 -23.56
N GLU A 119 72.40 22.25 -23.61
CA GLU A 119 72.26 23.13 -22.44
C GLU A 119 70.77 23.39 -22.16
N ALA A 120 69.98 23.70 -23.19
CA ALA A 120 68.53 23.83 -23.09
C ALA A 120 67.85 22.52 -22.67
N GLY A 121 68.29 21.39 -23.22
CA GLY A 121 67.77 20.06 -22.88
C GLY A 121 68.01 19.68 -21.41
N GLU A 122 69.17 20.01 -20.84
CA GLU A 122 69.42 19.75 -19.41
C GLU A 122 68.62 20.70 -18.50
N ALA A 123 68.51 21.98 -18.86
CA ALA A 123 67.63 22.93 -18.17
C ALA A 123 66.16 22.45 -18.18
N PHE A 124 65.69 21.92 -19.31
CA PHE A 124 64.37 21.31 -19.43
C PHE A 124 64.20 20.11 -18.50
N ARG A 125 65.15 19.16 -18.47
CA ARG A 125 65.07 17.97 -17.59
C ARG A 125 65.00 18.35 -16.12
N VAL A 126 65.79 19.33 -15.67
CA VAL A 126 65.77 19.82 -14.29
C VAL A 126 64.40 20.41 -13.94
N TRP A 127 63.84 21.24 -14.82
CA TRP A 127 62.50 21.81 -14.68
C TRP A 127 61.41 20.72 -14.66
N ALA A 128 61.45 19.80 -15.63
CA ALA A 128 60.46 18.75 -15.79
C ALA A 128 60.47 17.77 -14.60
N LYS A 129 61.65 17.43 -14.07
CA LYS A 129 61.79 16.62 -12.84
C LYS A 129 61.12 17.28 -11.63
N GLY A 130 61.22 18.60 -11.49
CA GLY A 130 60.52 19.36 -10.46
C GLY A 130 59.00 19.28 -10.62
N ARG A 131 58.50 19.52 -11.84
CA ARG A 131 57.07 19.50 -12.16
C ARG A 131 56.46 18.08 -12.06
N GLY A 132 57.14 17.07 -12.60
CA GLY A 132 56.75 15.66 -12.53
C GLY A 132 56.64 15.15 -11.10
N ARG A 133 57.59 15.53 -10.22
CA ARG A 133 57.50 15.23 -8.78
C ARG A 133 56.24 15.81 -8.16
N ALA A 134 55.90 17.08 -8.46
CA ALA A 134 54.68 17.70 -7.95
C ALA A 134 53.41 17.01 -8.47
N VAL A 135 53.36 16.66 -9.76
CA VAL A 135 52.23 15.94 -10.36
C VAL A 135 52.05 14.55 -9.72
N CYS A 136 53.12 13.74 -9.63
CA CYS A 136 52.98 12.39 -9.09
C CYS A 136 52.75 12.35 -7.58
N LEU A 137 53.14 13.38 -6.81
CA LEU A 137 52.68 13.54 -5.42
C LEU A 137 51.17 13.80 -5.34
N ARG A 138 50.59 14.62 -6.23
CA ARG A 138 49.13 14.81 -6.31
C ARG A 138 48.42 13.51 -6.71
N MET A 139 48.98 12.75 -7.66
CA MET A 139 48.41 11.46 -8.08
C MET A 139 48.52 10.37 -7.02
N ALA A 140 49.56 10.37 -6.19
CA ALA A 140 49.67 9.50 -5.02
C ALA A 140 48.63 9.84 -3.94
N ALA A 141 48.37 11.13 -3.70
CA ALA A 141 47.30 11.57 -2.81
C ALA A 141 45.91 11.19 -3.35
N PHE A 142 45.67 11.36 -4.66
CA PHE A 142 44.44 10.91 -5.33
C PHE A 142 44.25 9.39 -5.18
N GLU A 143 45.29 8.60 -5.42
CA GLU A 143 45.26 7.13 -5.27
C GLU A 143 44.93 6.71 -3.82
N ASP A 144 45.52 7.36 -2.81
CA ASP A 144 45.22 7.07 -1.40
C ASP A 144 43.77 7.41 -1.05
N THR A 145 43.26 8.58 -1.49
CA THR A 145 41.85 8.96 -1.31
C THR A 145 40.91 7.94 -1.95
N GLN A 146 41.13 7.57 -3.22
CA GLN A 146 40.28 6.60 -3.92
C GLN A 146 40.32 5.20 -3.30
N ARG A 147 41.47 4.78 -2.75
CA ARG A 147 41.58 3.52 -1.99
C ARG A 147 40.77 3.57 -0.69
N ARG A 148 40.81 4.67 0.05
CA ARG A 148 40.03 4.86 1.29
C ARG A 148 38.53 4.92 1.02
N GLU A 149 38.10 5.67 0.00
CA GLU A 149 36.70 5.72 -0.42
C GLU A 149 36.18 4.32 -0.77
N HIS A 150 36.93 3.55 -1.57
CA HIS A 150 36.52 2.21 -1.93
C HIS A 150 36.51 1.21 -0.76
N ALA A 151 37.48 1.32 0.15
CA ALA A 151 37.50 0.50 1.35
C ALA A 151 36.32 0.83 2.28
N LEU A 152 35.91 2.10 2.38
CA LEU A 152 34.71 2.52 3.10
C LEU A 152 33.43 1.99 2.44
N GLU A 153 33.31 2.05 1.11
CA GLU A 153 32.20 1.42 0.37
C GLU A 153 32.10 -0.08 0.66
N GLN A 154 33.23 -0.80 0.66
CA GLN A 154 33.27 -2.23 0.98
C GLN A 154 32.88 -2.50 2.44
N HIS A 155 33.35 -1.70 3.38
CA HIS A 155 32.97 -1.77 4.79
C HIS A 155 31.45 -1.62 4.95
N ASP A 156 30.88 -0.55 4.39
CA ASP A 156 29.46 -0.24 4.52
C ASP A 156 28.57 -1.27 3.81
N ALA A 157 29.02 -1.80 2.67
CA ALA A 157 28.35 -2.90 1.97
C ALA A 157 28.34 -4.21 2.80
N ARG A 158 29.46 -4.57 3.45
CA ARG A 158 29.55 -5.74 4.33
C ARG A 158 28.68 -5.56 5.58
N ARG A 159 28.82 -4.42 6.27
CA ARG A 159 28.01 -4.01 7.42
C ARG A 159 26.52 -4.09 7.10
N GLY A 160 26.08 -3.50 5.98
CA GLY A 160 24.70 -3.57 5.51
C GLY A 160 24.25 -4.98 5.07
N GLY A 161 25.19 -5.83 4.64
CA GLY A 161 24.95 -7.26 4.42
C GLY A 161 24.60 -7.98 5.71
N ILE A 162 25.44 -7.85 6.74
CA ILE A 162 25.26 -8.49 8.06
C ILE A 162 23.93 -8.06 8.71
N LEU A 163 23.63 -6.76 8.72
CA LEU A 163 22.38 -6.24 9.30
C LEU A 163 21.13 -6.80 8.59
N ARG A 164 21.21 -7.05 7.27
CA ARG A 164 20.12 -7.72 6.52
C ARG A 164 20.06 -9.21 6.81
N ALA A 165 21.19 -9.91 6.85
CA ALA A 165 21.24 -11.33 7.19
C ALA A 165 20.63 -11.59 8.58
N ALA A 166 20.96 -10.76 9.57
CA ALA A 166 20.39 -10.82 10.92
C ALA A 166 18.88 -10.57 10.99
N SER A 167 18.30 -9.85 10.02
CA SER A 167 16.83 -9.68 9.94
C SER A 167 16.11 -10.93 9.41
N MET A 168 16.79 -11.74 8.58
CA MET A 168 16.28 -12.98 7.98
C MET A 168 16.55 -14.20 8.85
N GLU A 169 17.71 -14.23 9.51
CA GLU A 169 18.23 -15.35 10.30
C GLU A 169 18.56 -14.88 11.74
N PRO A 170 17.56 -14.43 12.51
CA PRO A 170 17.78 -13.83 13.83
C PRO A 170 18.32 -14.82 14.89
N GLU A 171 18.12 -16.12 14.69
CA GLU A 171 18.63 -17.16 15.59
C GLU A 171 20.17 -17.26 15.56
N GLN A 172 20.83 -16.79 14.49
CA GLN A 172 22.30 -16.75 14.33
C GLN A 172 22.94 -15.46 14.87
N TYR A 173 22.32 -14.77 15.84
CA TYR A 173 22.81 -13.49 16.37
C TYR A 173 24.32 -13.47 16.74
N ALA A 174 24.83 -14.57 17.32
CA ALA A 174 26.25 -14.67 17.70
C ALA A 174 27.20 -14.62 16.49
N ASP A 175 26.84 -15.28 15.39
CA ASP A 175 27.65 -15.30 14.17
C ASP A 175 27.61 -13.94 13.46
N HIS A 176 26.44 -13.30 13.41
CA HIS A 176 26.30 -11.93 12.88
C HIS A 176 27.08 -10.90 13.72
N ALA A 177 27.12 -11.07 15.05
CA ALA A 177 27.92 -10.22 15.94
C ALA A 177 29.42 -10.40 15.68
N ALA A 178 29.90 -11.65 15.56
CA ALA A 178 31.30 -11.93 15.24
C ALA A 178 31.71 -11.37 13.86
N GLN A 179 30.85 -11.50 12.85
CA GLN A 179 31.07 -10.88 11.53
C GLN A 179 31.13 -9.36 11.60
N MET A 180 30.31 -8.73 12.46
CA MET A 180 30.34 -7.27 12.67
C MET A 180 31.67 -6.83 13.32
N GLU A 181 32.17 -7.59 14.30
CA GLU A 181 33.49 -7.37 14.88
C GLU A 181 34.61 -7.48 13.82
N GLU A 182 34.57 -8.53 12.98
CA GLU A 182 35.53 -8.74 11.89
C GLU A 182 35.55 -7.55 10.92
N VAL A 183 34.38 -7.04 10.50
CA VAL A 183 34.27 -5.89 9.60
C VAL A 183 34.92 -4.64 10.18
N HIS A 184 34.75 -4.37 11.49
CA HIS A 184 35.40 -3.24 12.16
C HIS A 184 36.91 -3.45 12.36
N VAL A 185 37.36 -4.68 12.64
CA VAL A 185 38.80 -5.03 12.71
C VAL A 185 39.48 -4.85 11.36
N LEU A 186 38.85 -5.29 10.27
CA LEU A 186 39.35 -5.10 8.90
C LEU A 186 39.44 -3.61 8.55
N ALA A 187 38.46 -2.79 8.95
CA ALA A 187 38.49 -1.35 8.72
C ALA A 187 39.66 -0.64 9.46
N VAL A 188 40.01 -1.09 10.67
CA VAL A 188 41.23 -0.62 11.36
C VAL A 188 42.49 -1.07 10.62
N GLY A 189 42.55 -2.34 10.17
CA GLY A 189 43.67 -2.87 9.38
C GLY A 189 43.88 -2.16 8.04
N GLN A 190 42.80 -1.63 7.45
CA GLN A 190 42.81 -0.83 6.23
C GLN A 190 43.08 0.67 6.48
N GLY A 191 43.18 1.11 7.74
CA GLY A 191 43.39 2.51 8.10
C GLY A 191 42.19 3.43 7.89
N LEU A 192 40.98 2.88 7.74
CA LEU A 192 39.73 3.64 7.62
C LEU A 192 39.38 4.36 8.93
N PHE A 193 39.53 3.64 10.05
CA PHE A 193 39.17 4.11 11.38
C PHE A 193 40.33 3.94 12.35
N THR A 194 40.42 4.83 13.33
CA THR A 194 41.27 4.59 14.51
C THR A 194 40.65 3.48 15.38
N PRO A 195 41.45 2.72 16.16
CA PRO A 195 40.90 1.67 17.04
C PRO A 195 39.80 2.17 17.98
N GLY A 196 39.94 3.39 18.51
CA GLY A 196 38.94 4.02 19.39
C GLY A 196 37.68 4.50 18.66
N GLU A 197 37.75 4.76 17.35
CA GLU A 197 36.57 5.05 16.52
C GLU A 197 35.85 3.76 16.12
N ALA A 198 36.58 2.75 15.65
CA ALA A 198 36.03 1.45 15.30
C ALA A 198 35.31 0.82 16.49
N HIS A 199 35.87 0.88 17.70
CA HIS A 199 35.21 0.39 18.91
C HIS A 199 33.88 1.12 19.20
N LYS A 200 33.80 2.44 19.00
CA LYS A 200 32.55 3.20 19.15
C LYS A 200 31.51 2.83 18.09
N ARG A 201 31.93 2.68 16.84
CA ARG A 201 31.06 2.28 15.72
C ARG A 201 30.52 0.87 15.91
N LEU A 202 31.38 -0.08 16.27
CA LEU A 202 31.00 -1.44 16.65
C LEU A 202 29.97 -1.45 17.79
N GLY A 203 30.13 -0.58 18.81
CA GLY A 203 29.14 -0.45 19.89
C GLY A 203 27.75 -0.03 19.39
N LEU A 204 27.68 0.93 18.47
CA LEU A 204 26.42 1.36 17.84
C LEU A 204 25.84 0.27 16.94
N ASP A 205 26.67 -0.39 16.14
CA ASP A 205 26.25 -1.46 15.24
C ASP A 205 25.79 -2.71 15.99
N THR A 206 26.41 -3.02 17.13
CA THR A 206 25.97 -4.08 18.05
C THR A 206 24.59 -3.78 18.63
N LEU A 207 24.30 -2.52 18.97
CA LEU A 207 22.95 -2.13 19.40
C LEU A 207 21.94 -2.26 18.25
N ALA A 208 22.26 -1.74 17.06
CA ALA A 208 21.40 -1.86 15.89
C ALA A 208 21.13 -3.33 15.50
N LEU A 209 22.14 -4.20 15.62
CA LEU A 209 22.02 -5.64 15.36
C LEU A 209 21.04 -6.30 16.34
N LYS A 210 21.14 -6.01 17.64
CA LYS A 210 20.20 -6.51 18.65
C LYS A 210 18.78 -6.00 18.41
N ASP A 211 18.63 -4.75 17.98
CA ASP A 211 17.33 -4.13 17.69
C ASP A 211 16.65 -4.81 16.50
N ILE A 212 17.40 -5.06 15.42
CA ILE A 212 16.93 -5.77 14.23
C ILE A 212 16.55 -7.21 14.57
N VAL A 213 17.43 -7.95 15.24
CA VAL A 213 17.17 -9.35 15.62
C VAL A 213 15.94 -9.46 16.53
N PHE A 214 15.83 -8.60 17.55
CA PHE A 214 14.66 -8.57 18.42
C PHE A 214 13.38 -8.22 17.65
N GLY A 215 13.42 -7.21 16.77
CA GLY A 215 12.28 -6.83 15.94
C GLY A 215 11.81 -7.93 15.00
N SER A 216 12.75 -8.63 14.35
CA SER A 216 12.47 -9.77 13.48
C SER A 216 11.90 -10.96 14.25
N LEU A 217 12.44 -11.29 15.42
CA LEU A 217 11.86 -12.29 16.31
C LEU A 217 10.45 -11.87 16.75
N TYR A 218 10.25 -10.61 17.12
CA TYR A 218 8.95 -10.13 17.61
C TYR A 218 7.87 -10.18 16.52
N ALA A 219 8.23 -9.91 15.26
CA ALA A 219 7.31 -10.02 14.14
C ALA A 219 6.92 -11.47 13.79
N ALA A 220 7.80 -12.44 14.04
CA ALA A 220 7.57 -13.86 13.74
C ALA A 220 6.95 -14.64 14.91
N ASP A 221 7.44 -14.41 16.13
CA ASP A 221 7.03 -15.07 17.37
C ASP A 221 7.40 -14.15 18.57
N PRO A 222 6.47 -13.31 19.04
CA PRO A 222 6.67 -12.45 20.20
C PRO A 222 7.15 -13.20 21.47
N GLY A 223 6.74 -14.46 21.65
CA GLY A 223 7.14 -15.29 22.79
C GLY A 223 8.62 -15.65 22.75
N LYS A 224 9.12 -16.07 21.58
CA LYS A 224 10.57 -16.26 21.35
C LYS A 224 11.34 -14.96 21.54
N ALA A 225 10.82 -13.83 21.05
CA ALA A 225 11.46 -12.53 21.24
C ALA A 225 11.63 -12.17 22.73
N MET A 226 10.60 -12.39 23.55
CA MET A 226 10.66 -12.19 25.00
C MET A 226 11.70 -13.09 25.68
N ALA A 227 11.83 -14.34 25.24
CA ALA A 227 12.84 -15.27 25.76
C ALA A 227 14.27 -14.86 25.37
N ALA A 228 14.46 -14.35 24.14
CA ALA A 228 15.76 -13.99 23.59
C ALA A 228 16.39 -12.74 24.23
N MET A 229 15.62 -11.83 24.84
CA MET A 229 16.12 -10.53 25.35
C MET A 229 17.33 -10.62 26.28
N SER A 230 17.44 -11.68 27.10
CA SER A 230 18.58 -11.89 27.99
C SER A 230 19.83 -12.34 27.23
N ALA A 231 19.67 -13.21 26.22
CA ALA A 231 20.76 -13.64 25.34
C ALA A 231 21.26 -12.50 24.44
N LEU A 232 20.36 -11.61 24.01
CA LEU A 232 20.69 -10.34 23.34
C LEU A 232 21.33 -9.32 24.30
N GLY A 233 21.40 -9.61 25.61
CA GLY A 233 22.02 -8.72 26.59
C GLY A 233 21.37 -7.34 26.65
N PHE A 234 20.04 -7.26 26.64
CA PHE A 234 19.31 -6.03 26.95
C PHE A 234 19.34 -5.75 28.45
N ASP A 235 19.46 -4.48 28.83
CA ASP A 235 19.37 -4.05 30.23
C ASP A 235 17.95 -4.24 30.80
N ALA A 236 17.84 -4.28 32.14
CA ALA A 236 16.58 -4.54 32.83
C ALA A 236 15.48 -3.47 32.54
N ALA A 237 15.86 -2.22 32.28
CA ALA A 237 14.91 -1.15 31.97
C ALA A 237 14.36 -1.27 30.55
N ARG A 238 15.16 -1.79 29.60
CA ARG A 238 14.70 -2.16 28.27
C ARG A 238 13.86 -3.43 28.29
N GLN A 239 14.31 -4.51 28.95
CA GLN A 239 13.52 -5.74 29.10
C GLN A 239 12.14 -5.47 29.71
N LYS A 240 12.04 -4.59 30.71
CA LYS A 240 10.76 -4.17 31.30
C LYS A 240 9.86 -3.45 30.28
N ARG A 241 10.41 -2.54 29.46
CA ARG A 241 9.64 -1.80 28.45
C ARG A 241 9.07 -2.73 27.38
N GLU A 242 9.89 -3.64 26.84
CA GLU A 242 9.41 -4.58 25.82
C GLU A 242 8.40 -5.60 26.37
N ARG A 243 8.54 -6.04 27.63
CA ARG A 243 7.50 -6.86 28.30
C ARG A 243 6.18 -6.10 28.43
N CYS A 244 6.20 -4.86 28.90
CA CYS A 244 4.97 -4.06 28.99
C CYS A 244 4.32 -3.81 27.62
N ARG A 245 5.11 -3.74 26.54
CA ARG A 245 4.61 -3.70 25.17
C ARG A 245 3.97 -5.03 24.77
N PHE A 246 4.66 -6.15 24.98
CA PHE A 246 4.14 -7.49 24.70
C PHE A 246 2.83 -7.76 25.46
N ASP A 247 2.76 -7.43 26.75
CA ASP A 247 1.53 -7.54 27.54
C ASP A 247 0.41 -6.62 27.02
N GLY A 248 0.73 -5.54 26.31
CA GLY A 248 -0.21 -4.65 25.65
C GLY A 248 -0.72 -5.24 24.34
N ASP A 249 0.19 -5.67 23.47
CA ASP A 249 -0.10 -6.27 22.17
C ASP A 249 -0.88 -7.59 22.33
N ALA A 250 -0.56 -8.41 23.33
CA ALA A 250 -1.30 -9.63 23.65
C ALA A 250 -2.76 -9.34 24.05
N ARG A 251 -3.00 -8.37 24.93
CA ARG A 251 -4.36 -7.93 25.30
C ARG A 251 -5.11 -7.30 24.14
N ALA A 252 -4.42 -6.60 23.23
CA ALA A 252 -5.03 -6.10 22.01
C ALA A 252 -5.44 -7.25 21.07
N GLY A 253 -4.63 -8.29 20.94
CA GLY A 253 -4.95 -9.52 20.21
C GLY A 253 -6.18 -10.23 20.78
N GLU A 254 -6.21 -10.48 22.11
CA GLU A 254 -7.37 -11.06 22.79
C GLU A 254 -8.65 -10.26 22.51
N LEU A 255 -8.60 -8.93 22.60
CA LEU A 255 -9.75 -8.05 22.30
C LEU A 255 -10.20 -8.09 20.83
N MET A 256 -9.26 -8.24 19.88
CA MET A 256 -9.58 -8.38 18.46
C MET A 256 -10.19 -9.75 18.14
N GLU A 257 -9.69 -10.83 18.76
CA GLU A 257 -10.29 -12.16 18.63
C GLU A 257 -11.69 -12.21 19.26
N ASP A 258 -11.88 -11.54 20.40
CA ASP A 258 -13.18 -11.35 21.04
C ASP A 258 -14.16 -10.56 20.16
N ALA A 259 -13.71 -9.49 19.51
CA ALA A 259 -14.52 -8.74 18.54
C ALA A 259 -14.90 -9.63 17.35
N ALA A 260 -13.93 -10.31 16.74
CA ALA A 260 -14.17 -11.22 15.61
C ALA A 260 -15.08 -12.41 15.97
N ARG A 261 -15.07 -12.89 17.22
CA ARG A 261 -16.03 -13.88 17.73
C ARG A 261 -17.45 -13.31 17.79
N ARG A 262 -17.62 -12.10 18.35
CA ARG A 262 -18.92 -11.42 18.42
C ARG A 262 -19.48 -11.08 17.04
N ASP A 263 -18.64 -10.63 16.11
CA ASP A 263 -19.03 -10.32 14.73
C ASP A 263 -19.49 -11.59 13.99
N ARG A 264 -18.80 -12.73 14.17
CA ARG A 264 -19.26 -14.03 13.65
C ARG A 264 -20.61 -14.43 14.24
N ALA A 265 -20.79 -14.33 15.55
CA ALA A 265 -22.06 -14.65 16.20
C ALA A 265 -23.21 -13.73 15.74
N ALA A 266 -22.93 -12.45 15.48
CA ALA A 266 -23.91 -11.48 14.98
C ALA A 266 -24.35 -11.77 13.53
N VAL A 267 -23.45 -12.28 12.67
CA VAL A 267 -23.84 -12.76 11.33
C VAL A 267 -24.72 -14.01 11.43
N LEU A 268 -24.31 -15.01 12.22
CA LEU A 268 -25.05 -16.26 12.40
C LEU A 268 -26.47 -16.04 12.98
N ALA A 269 -26.67 -14.97 13.76
CA ALA A 269 -27.99 -14.63 14.31
C ALA A 269 -29.04 -14.30 13.24
N GLY A 270 -28.63 -13.86 12.04
CA GLY A 270 -29.56 -13.69 10.91
C GLY A 270 -30.04 -15.02 10.34
N ASP A 271 -29.15 -16.01 10.25
CA ASP A 271 -29.45 -17.33 9.68
C ASP A 271 -30.35 -18.19 10.60
N VAL A 272 -30.44 -17.84 11.89
CA VAL A 272 -31.30 -18.54 12.87
C VAL A 272 -32.78 -18.45 12.50
N GLU A 273 -33.28 -17.28 12.11
CA GLU A 273 -34.72 -17.10 11.80
C GLU A 273 -35.14 -17.93 10.57
N ASP A 274 -34.28 -18.00 9.55
CA ASP A 274 -34.48 -18.82 8.36
C ASP A 274 -34.42 -20.33 8.70
N ALA A 275 -33.48 -20.75 9.54
CA ALA A 275 -33.35 -22.15 9.96
C ALA A 275 -34.50 -22.60 10.88
N GLU A 276 -34.96 -21.75 11.79
CA GLU A 276 -36.15 -22.01 12.63
C GLU A 276 -37.41 -22.08 11.78
N THR A 277 -37.54 -21.19 10.80
CA THR A 277 -38.66 -21.21 9.84
C THR A 277 -38.67 -22.50 9.02
N ALA A 278 -37.52 -22.91 8.48
CA ALA A 278 -37.40 -24.17 7.74
C ALA A 278 -37.73 -25.40 8.62
N ALA A 279 -37.21 -25.44 9.86
CA ALA A 279 -37.49 -26.52 10.80
C ALA A 279 -38.97 -26.56 11.22
N ALA A 280 -39.59 -25.40 11.44
CA ALA A 280 -41.00 -25.28 11.81
C ALA A 280 -41.97 -25.74 10.71
N LEU A 281 -41.57 -25.72 9.43
CA LEU A 281 -42.38 -26.17 8.29
C LEU A 281 -42.13 -27.63 7.91
N THR A 282 -40.89 -28.10 8.04
CA THR A 282 -40.47 -29.43 7.55
C THR A 282 -40.38 -30.48 8.66
N GLY A 283 -40.20 -30.06 9.91
CA GLY A 283 -39.80 -30.92 11.03
C GLY A 283 -38.35 -31.39 10.95
N ASP A 284 -37.51 -30.80 10.09
CA ASP A 284 -36.09 -31.12 9.96
C ASP A 284 -35.23 -30.16 10.81
N GLY A 285 -34.59 -30.68 11.85
CA GLY A 285 -33.71 -29.94 12.75
C GLY A 285 -32.27 -29.73 12.23
N ASN A 286 -31.89 -30.29 11.07
CA ASN A 286 -30.50 -30.30 10.60
C ASN A 286 -29.90 -28.88 10.41
N GLY A 287 -30.68 -27.92 9.94
CA GLY A 287 -30.24 -26.52 9.78
C GLY A 287 -29.84 -25.88 11.13
N LEU A 288 -30.68 -26.09 12.15
CA LEU A 288 -30.42 -25.61 13.51
C LEU A 288 -29.22 -26.30 14.15
N ARG A 289 -29.04 -27.61 13.89
CA ARG A 289 -27.85 -28.36 14.36
C ARG A 289 -26.56 -27.88 13.69
N LEU A 290 -26.60 -27.52 12.41
CA LEU A 290 -25.45 -26.95 11.69
C LEU A 290 -25.07 -25.57 12.26
N LEU A 291 -26.05 -24.70 12.49
CA LEU A 291 -25.84 -23.41 13.13
C LEU A 291 -25.32 -23.57 14.57
N ALA A 292 -25.83 -24.54 15.34
CA ALA A 292 -25.34 -24.79 16.70
C ALA A 292 -23.84 -25.10 16.75
N VAL A 293 -23.30 -25.87 15.78
CA VAL A 293 -21.85 -26.09 15.66
C VAL A 293 -21.10 -24.78 15.38
N GLN A 294 -21.63 -23.95 14.49
CA GLN A 294 -21.02 -22.64 14.16
C GLN A 294 -21.05 -21.65 15.33
N PHE A 295 -22.10 -21.67 16.16
CA PHE A 295 -22.15 -20.90 17.42
C PHE A 295 -21.18 -21.46 18.48
N LEU A 296 -20.96 -22.77 18.56
CA LEU A 296 -19.90 -23.34 19.42
C LEU A 296 -18.51 -22.86 18.98
N ASP A 297 -18.22 -22.86 17.67
CA ASP A 297 -16.95 -22.34 17.12
C ASP A 297 -16.80 -20.81 17.35
N ALA A 298 -17.90 -20.06 17.41
CA ALA A 298 -17.92 -18.66 17.82
C ALA A 298 -17.74 -18.46 19.34
N GLY A 299 -17.90 -19.49 20.15
CA GLY A 299 -17.81 -19.46 21.61
C GLY A 299 -19.15 -19.27 22.36
N GLU A 300 -20.26 -19.20 21.64
CA GLU A 300 -21.60 -18.92 22.17
C GLU A 300 -22.34 -20.20 22.59
N GLN A 301 -21.82 -20.85 23.65
CA GLN A 301 -22.33 -22.13 24.16
C GLN A 301 -23.85 -22.14 24.44
N LYS A 302 -24.39 -21.04 24.98
CA LYS A 302 -25.82 -20.94 25.31
C LYS A 302 -26.71 -20.92 24.08
N ALA A 303 -26.34 -20.17 23.04
CA ALA A 303 -27.08 -20.10 21.79
C ALA A 303 -27.07 -21.48 21.10
N ALA A 304 -25.91 -22.15 21.07
CA ALA A 304 -25.81 -23.50 20.54
C ALA A 304 -26.69 -24.52 21.29
N GLU A 305 -26.71 -24.49 22.63
CA GLU A 305 -27.61 -25.36 23.41
C GLU A 305 -29.10 -25.09 23.10
N GLU A 306 -29.49 -23.84 22.90
CA GLU A 306 -30.87 -23.44 22.59
C GLU A 306 -31.29 -23.94 21.20
N LEU A 307 -30.43 -23.75 20.18
CA LEU A 307 -30.63 -24.28 18.83
C LEU A 307 -30.74 -25.81 18.79
N LEU A 308 -29.94 -26.53 19.59
CA LEU A 308 -30.05 -27.99 19.72
C LEU A 308 -31.38 -28.41 20.36
N ARG A 309 -31.85 -27.71 21.40
CA ARG A 309 -33.18 -27.97 21.98
C ARG A 309 -34.31 -27.71 20.99
N HIS A 310 -34.20 -26.66 20.16
CA HIS A 310 -35.18 -26.37 19.12
C HIS A 310 -35.16 -27.44 18.02
N ALA A 311 -33.98 -27.89 17.58
CA ALA A 311 -33.86 -29.01 16.63
C ALA A 311 -34.55 -30.28 17.14
N ASP A 312 -34.28 -30.67 18.39
CA ASP A 312 -34.89 -31.86 19.01
C ASP A 312 -36.41 -31.71 19.18
N LEU A 313 -36.90 -30.49 19.45
CA LEU A 313 -38.33 -30.18 19.53
C LEU A 313 -39.03 -30.38 18.17
N TYR A 314 -38.46 -29.85 17.09
CA TYR A 314 -39.03 -29.98 15.75
C TYR A 314 -38.94 -31.43 15.24
N GLU A 315 -37.81 -32.13 15.43
CA GLU A 315 -37.65 -33.53 15.03
C GLU A 315 -38.64 -34.46 15.76
N SER A 316 -38.79 -34.30 17.08
CA SER A 316 -39.72 -35.11 17.89
C SER A 316 -41.19 -34.89 17.53
N HIS A 317 -41.53 -33.76 16.91
CA HIS A 317 -42.88 -33.40 16.48
C HIS A 317 -43.04 -33.34 14.95
N ALA A 318 -42.09 -33.88 14.19
CA ALA A 318 -42.08 -33.80 12.72
C ALA A 318 -43.35 -34.35 12.05
N VAL A 319 -44.03 -35.31 12.67
CA VAL A 319 -45.34 -35.83 12.19
C VAL A 319 -46.43 -34.76 12.29
N VAL A 320 -46.57 -34.12 13.46
CA VAL A 320 -47.55 -33.04 13.72
C VAL A 320 -47.33 -31.85 12.77
N ILE A 321 -46.05 -31.52 12.53
CA ILE A 321 -45.65 -30.45 11.62
C ILE A 321 -46.04 -30.79 10.18
N LYS A 322 -45.68 -31.98 9.69
CA LYS A 322 -46.02 -32.44 8.32
C LYS A 322 -47.52 -32.59 8.09
N GLU A 323 -48.26 -33.11 9.08
CA GLU A 323 -49.73 -33.11 9.06
C GLU A 323 -50.30 -31.70 8.92
N SER A 324 -49.78 -30.74 9.68
CA SER A 324 -50.27 -29.35 9.66
C SER A 324 -49.87 -28.61 8.39
N ALA A 325 -48.71 -28.92 7.81
CA ALA A 325 -48.30 -28.42 6.50
C ALA A 325 -49.20 -28.96 5.38
N ALA A 326 -49.67 -30.21 5.48
CA ALA A 326 -50.54 -30.85 4.49
C ALA A 326 -52.04 -30.50 4.59
N MET A 327 -52.49 -29.87 5.68
CA MET A 327 -53.88 -29.39 5.82
C MET A 327 -54.09 -28.08 5.05
N ASP A 328 -55.31 -27.78 4.61
CA ASP A 328 -55.66 -26.39 4.24
C ASP A 328 -55.74 -25.50 5.50
N LEU A 329 -55.56 -24.18 5.34
CA LEU A 329 -55.60 -23.23 6.47
C LEU A 329 -56.93 -23.32 7.28
N PRO A 330 -58.13 -23.44 6.67
CA PRO A 330 -59.38 -23.64 7.41
C PRO A 330 -59.42 -24.91 8.27
N ALA A 331 -58.92 -26.04 7.76
CA ALA A 331 -58.83 -27.30 8.49
C ALA A 331 -57.83 -27.21 9.66
N LEU A 332 -56.66 -26.61 9.40
CA LEU A 332 -55.64 -26.38 10.43
C LEU A 332 -56.18 -25.47 11.55
N SER A 333 -56.88 -24.38 11.19
CA SER A 333 -57.58 -23.50 12.15
C SER A 333 -58.62 -24.26 12.99
N SER A 334 -59.39 -25.16 12.36
CA SER A 334 -60.34 -26.02 13.07
C SER A 334 -59.66 -27.00 14.04
N VAL A 335 -58.49 -27.53 13.69
CA VAL A 335 -57.69 -28.41 14.56
C VAL A 335 -57.12 -27.63 15.75
N ILE A 336 -56.53 -26.44 15.50
CA ILE A 336 -56.04 -25.53 16.53
C ILE A 336 -57.15 -25.22 17.55
N HIS A 337 -58.34 -24.82 17.09
CA HIS A 337 -59.45 -24.49 17.99
C HIS A 337 -59.97 -25.71 18.80
N LYS A 338 -59.91 -26.91 18.23
CA LYS A 338 -60.22 -28.16 18.96
C LYS A 338 -59.16 -28.47 20.02
N LEU A 339 -57.88 -28.25 19.72
CA LEU A 339 -56.78 -28.40 20.67
C LEU A 339 -56.91 -27.39 21.83
N GLU A 340 -57.17 -26.12 21.56
CA GLU A 340 -57.45 -25.10 22.59
C GLU A 340 -58.59 -25.52 23.53
N LYS A 341 -59.70 -26.01 22.98
CA LYS A 341 -60.86 -26.48 23.74
C LYS A 341 -60.51 -27.69 24.61
N THR A 342 -59.70 -28.61 24.09
CA THR A 342 -59.23 -29.81 24.81
C THR A 342 -58.27 -29.42 25.93
N LEU A 343 -57.34 -28.50 25.68
CA LEU A 343 -56.36 -27.99 26.64
C LEU A 343 -57.00 -27.32 27.86
N ARG A 344 -58.12 -26.60 27.65
CA ARG A 344 -58.94 -26.02 28.74
C ARG A 344 -59.65 -27.09 29.59
N ALA A 345 -59.93 -28.27 29.03
CA ALA A 345 -60.64 -29.36 29.71
C ALA A 345 -59.71 -30.37 30.40
N VAL A 346 -58.42 -30.44 30.02
CA VAL A 346 -57.44 -31.37 30.60
C VAL A 346 -56.98 -30.89 31.99
N ALA A 347 -57.06 -31.78 32.97
CA ALA A 347 -56.56 -31.53 34.34
C ALA A 347 -55.14 -32.07 34.59
N SER A 348 -54.65 -33.02 33.77
CA SER A 348 -53.33 -33.62 33.93
C SER A 348 -52.22 -32.69 33.41
N ALA A 349 -51.21 -32.43 34.24
CA ALA A 349 -50.09 -31.55 33.89
C ALA A 349 -49.22 -32.10 32.73
N SER A 350 -49.00 -33.42 32.66
CA SER A 350 -48.20 -34.03 31.59
C SER A 350 -48.91 -33.99 30.23
N LEU A 351 -50.21 -34.28 30.20
CA LEU A 351 -51.02 -34.16 28.98
C LEU A 351 -51.20 -32.70 28.57
N ARG A 352 -51.32 -31.77 29.53
CA ARG A 352 -51.35 -30.33 29.28
C ARG A 352 -50.09 -29.86 28.55
N GLY A 353 -48.90 -30.23 29.02
CA GLY A 353 -47.63 -29.84 28.38
C GLY A 353 -47.50 -30.35 26.93
N VAL A 354 -47.87 -31.60 26.66
CA VAL A 354 -47.87 -32.16 25.29
C VAL A 354 -48.84 -31.40 24.37
N LEU A 355 -50.06 -31.11 24.86
CA LEU A 355 -51.06 -30.37 24.09
C LEU A 355 -50.68 -28.89 23.89
N GLU A 356 -49.98 -28.27 24.84
CA GLU A 356 -49.41 -26.92 24.71
C GLU A 356 -48.32 -26.88 23.62
N THR A 357 -47.41 -27.86 23.60
CA THR A 357 -46.39 -27.99 22.56
C THR A 357 -47.02 -28.24 21.19
N GLU A 358 -47.97 -29.18 21.08
CA GLU A 358 -48.66 -29.46 19.82
C GLU A 358 -49.42 -28.23 19.31
N LEU A 359 -50.18 -27.55 20.17
CA LEU A 359 -50.91 -26.32 19.84
C LEU A 359 -49.95 -25.21 19.37
N GLY A 360 -48.82 -25.03 20.05
CA GLY A 360 -47.80 -24.05 19.70
C GLY A 360 -47.22 -24.27 18.31
N LEU A 361 -46.84 -25.52 18.00
CA LEU A 361 -46.30 -25.91 16.69
C LEU A 361 -47.34 -25.77 15.57
N ARG A 362 -48.56 -26.29 15.76
CA ARG A 362 -49.64 -26.16 14.76
C ARG A 362 -49.99 -24.68 14.50
N ALA A 363 -50.00 -23.84 15.55
CA ALA A 363 -50.23 -22.41 15.41
C ALA A 363 -49.07 -21.66 14.75
N ALA A 364 -47.82 -22.11 14.92
CA ALA A 364 -46.68 -21.55 14.20
C ALA A 364 -46.76 -21.82 12.69
N VAL A 365 -47.04 -23.08 12.30
CA VAL A 365 -47.28 -23.46 10.89
C VAL A 365 -48.43 -22.66 10.28
N TYR A 366 -49.54 -22.50 11.02
CA TYR A 366 -50.67 -21.69 10.57
C TYR A 366 -50.28 -20.23 10.31
N ARG A 367 -49.65 -19.55 11.28
CA ARG A 367 -49.24 -18.14 11.14
C ARG A 367 -48.23 -17.91 10.02
N HIS A 368 -47.29 -18.84 9.82
CA HIS A 368 -46.34 -18.73 8.73
C HIS A 368 -47.06 -18.81 7.37
N ARG A 369 -47.89 -19.84 7.16
CA ARG A 369 -48.64 -20.01 5.90
C ARG A 369 -49.66 -18.90 5.64
N GLU A 370 -50.29 -18.37 6.69
CA GLU A 370 -51.14 -17.17 6.62
C GLU A 370 -50.33 -15.94 6.16
N THR A 371 -49.13 -15.73 6.71
CA THR A 371 -48.22 -14.64 6.29
C THR A 371 -47.75 -14.79 4.84
N VAL A 372 -47.38 -16.00 4.39
CA VAL A 372 -46.99 -16.25 2.99
C VAL A 372 -48.16 -16.02 2.04
N LEU A 373 -49.36 -16.52 2.37
CA LEU A 373 -50.57 -16.30 1.57
C LEU A 373 -50.95 -14.82 1.43
N LEU A 374 -50.70 -14.02 2.47
CA LEU A 374 -50.93 -12.56 2.43
C LEU A 374 -49.85 -11.80 1.64
N ARG A 375 -48.62 -12.35 1.55
CA ARG A 375 -47.48 -11.70 0.87
C ARG A 375 -47.39 -12.05 -0.61
N ASP A 376 -47.53 -13.32 -0.97
CA ASP A 376 -47.60 -13.79 -2.36
C ASP A 376 -48.65 -14.92 -2.50
N PRO A 377 -49.87 -14.58 -2.97
CA PRO A 377 -50.93 -15.56 -3.19
C PRO A 377 -50.62 -16.59 -4.28
N ALA A 378 -49.67 -16.35 -5.17
CA ALA A 378 -49.28 -17.29 -6.22
C ALA A 378 -48.27 -18.32 -5.70
N GLU A 379 -47.31 -17.90 -4.87
CA GLU A 379 -46.36 -18.79 -4.18
C GLU A 379 -47.09 -19.70 -3.18
N ALA A 380 -47.99 -19.15 -2.35
CA ALA A 380 -48.78 -19.95 -1.41
C ALA A 380 -49.64 -21.03 -2.09
N VAL A 381 -50.24 -20.71 -3.24
CA VAL A 381 -51.03 -21.68 -4.04
C VAL A 381 -50.14 -22.68 -4.77
N ALA A 382 -48.89 -22.34 -5.08
CA ALA A 382 -47.93 -23.28 -5.64
C ALA A 382 -47.45 -24.29 -4.58
N ASP A 383 -47.25 -23.86 -3.33
CA ASP A 383 -46.85 -24.75 -2.22
C ASP A 383 -47.97 -25.68 -1.77
N GLU A 384 -49.23 -25.22 -1.73
CA GLU A 384 -50.39 -26.12 -1.54
C GLU A 384 -50.54 -27.14 -2.68
N ALA A 385 -49.99 -26.89 -3.88
CA ALA A 385 -50.08 -27.77 -5.03
C ALA A 385 -48.96 -28.82 -5.15
N ARG A 386 -47.94 -28.82 -4.27
CA ARG A 386 -46.75 -29.71 -4.40
C ARG A 386 -47.00 -31.21 -4.12
N GLY A 387 -48.25 -31.66 -4.00
CA GLY A 387 -48.59 -33.06 -3.67
C GLY A 387 -49.80 -33.69 -4.36
N GLU A 388 -50.61 -32.97 -5.14
CA GLU A 388 -51.87 -33.48 -5.70
C GLU A 388 -51.96 -33.39 -7.23
N THR A 389 -52.61 -34.38 -7.85
CA THR A 389 -52.90 -34.36 -9.30
C THR A 389 -54.05 -33.41 -9.63
N GLU A 390 -54.12 -32.91 -10.86
CA GLU A 390 -55.15 -31.94 -11.28
C GLU A 390 -56.60 -32.44 -11.02
N GLU A 391 -56.84 -33.74 -11.09
CA GLU A 391 -58.13 -34.36 -10.76
C GLU A 391 -58.44 -34.35 -9.26
N GLN A 392 -57.44 -34.56 -8.39
CA GLN A 392 -57.61 -34.46 -6.93
C GLN A 392 -57.93 -33.02 -6.54
N THR A 393 -57.17 -32.05 -7.07
CA THR A 393 -57.41 -30.63 -6.79
C THR A 393 -58.77 -30.16 -7.32
N ALA A 394 -59.24 -30.69 -8.45
CA ALA A 394 -60.60 -30.46 -8.97
C ALA A 394 -61.68 -31.03 -8.03
N SER A 395 -61.51 -32.27 -7.58
CA SER A 395 -62.45 -32.98 -6.71
C SER A 395 -62.56 -32.35 -5.31
N CYS A 396 -61.44 -31.97 -4.70
CA CYS A 396 -61.40 -31.24 -3.43
C CYS A 396 -62.13 -29.88 -3.51
N ARG A 397 -62.00 -29.16 -4.64
CA ARG A 397 -62.69 -27.87 -4.86
C ARG A 397 -64.21 -28.01 -5.03
N LEU A 398 -64.67 -29.05 -5.73
CA LEU A 398 -66.12 -29.36 -5.82
C LEU A 398 -66.69 -29.76 -4.45
N ALA A 399 -65.93 -30.52 -3.65
CA ALA A 399 -66.31 -30.86 -2.27
C ALA A 399 -66.38 -29.62 -1.35
N ALA A 400 -65.49 -28.64 -1.52
CA ALA A 400 -65.54 -27.36 -0.80
C ALA A 400 -66.78 -26.52 -1.19
N GLN A 401 -67.11 -26.44 -2.48
CA GLN A 401 -68.34 -25.78 -2.96
C GLN A 401 -69.60 -26.43 -2.38
N ALA A 402 -69.66 -27.76 -2.33
CA ALA A 402 -70.76 -28.49 -1.70
C ALA A 402 -70.88 -28.20 -0.19
N ARG A 403 -69.76 -28.15 0.55
CA ARG A 403 -69.74 -27.78 1.98
C ARG A 403 -70.18 -26.34 2.25
N ASN A 404 -69.93 -25.44 1.31
CA ASN A 404 -70.34 -24.03 1.40
C ASN A 404 -71.79 -23.77 0.93
N GLY A 405 -72.54 -24.83 0.58
CA GLY A 405 -73.97 -24.75 0.26
C GLY A 405 -74.30 -24.33 -1.17
N VAL A 406 -73.36 -24.47 -2.12
CA VAL A 406 -73.63 -24.23 -3.55
C VAL A 406 -74.55 -25.34 -4.09
N PRO A 407 -75.65 -25.00 -4.80
CA PRO A 407 -76.53 -25.96 -5.49
C PRO A 407 -75.75 -26.89 -6.41
N GLU A 408 -76.24 -28.11 -6.65
CA GLU A 408 -75.46 -29.12 -7.38
C GLU A 408 -75.29 -28.78 -8.85
N GLU A 409 -76.33 -28.19 -9.43
CA GLU A 409 -76.37 -27.61 -10.77
C GLU A 409 -75.37 -26.47 -11.01
N ASP A 410 -74.91 -25.79 -9.96
CA ASP A 410 -73.99 -24.63 -10.04
C ASP A 410 -72.53 -24.96 -9.67
N ARG A 411 -72.24 -26.18 -9.19
CA ARG A 411 -70.88 -26.61 -8.80
C ARG A 411 -70.01 -26.81 -10.03
N ARG A 412 -68.94 -26.02 -10.16
CA ARG A 412 -67.96 -26.13 -11.26
C ARG A 412 -66.57 -25.67 -10.87
N VAL A 413 -65.56 -26.36 -11.42
CA VAL A 413 -64.15 -25.97 -11.27
C VAL A 413 -63.85 -24.85 -12.27
N LEU A 414 -63.42 -23.69 -11.77
CA LEU A 414 -63.11 -22.53 -12.59
C LEU A 414 -61.93 -22.81 -13.53
N THR A 415 -62.16 -22.60 -14.82
CA THR A 415 -61.14 -22.73 -15.86
C THR A 415 -60.00 -21.71 -15.66
N ASN A 416 -58.84 -21.95 -16.30
CA ASN A 416 -57.72 -21.00 -16.29
C ASN A 416 -58.03 -19.68 -17.03
N ALA A 417 -59.16 -19.59 -17.75
CA ALA A 417 -59.70 -18.34 -18.28
C ALA A 417 -60.50 -17.59 -17.22
N GLU A 418 -61.35 -18.28 -16.46
CA GLU A 418 -62.16 -17.69 -15.38
C GLU A 418 -61.30 -17.25 -14.17
N ARG A 419 -60.20 -17.96 -13.85
CA ARG A 419 -59.20 -17.47 -12.89
C ARG A 419 -58.57 -16.15 -13.32
N ARG A 420 -58.25 -15.98 -14.62
CA ARG A 420 -57.78 -14.70 -15.17
C ARG A 420 -58.86 -13.62 -15.16
N SER A 421 -60.14 -13.99 -15.31
CA SER A 421 -61.29 -13.08 -15.12
C SER A 421 -61.39 -12.60 -13.67
N LEU A 422 -61.15 -13.45 -12.67
CA LEU A 422 -61.14 -13.04 -11.25
C LEU A 422 -59.97 -12.10 -10.90
N VAL A 423 -58.77 -12.33 -11.43
CA VAL A 423 -57.64 -11.39 -11.28
C VAL A 423 -57.96 -10.05 -11.96
N SER A 424 -58.62 -10.07 -13.12
CA SER A 424 -59.14 -8.86 -13.77
C SER A 424 -60.26 -8.17 -12.97
N LEU A 425 -61.06 -8.89 -12.18
CA LEU A 425 -62.03 -8.32 -11.24
C LEU A 425 -61.35 -7.62 -10.06
N ALA A 426 -60.32 -8.23 -9.47
CA ALA A 426 -59.54 -7.62 -8.39
C ALA A 426 -58.88 -6.31 -8.86
N GLY A 427 -58.30 -6.31 -10.06
CA GLY A 427 -57.77 -5.09 -10.69
C GLY A 427 -58.85 -4.02 -10.98
N ARG A 428 -60.10 -4.40 -11.21
CA ARG A 428 -61.24 -3.47 -11.35
C ARG A 428 -61.76 -2.94 -10.01
N LEU A 429 -61.67 -3.73 -8.93
CA LEU A 429 -61.96 -3.28 -7.56
C LEU A 429 -60.92 -2.25 -7.06
N ALA A 430 -59.68 -2.33 -7.54
CA ALA A 430 -58.64 -1.34 -7.29
C ALA A 430 -58.75 -0.04 -8.14
N ALA A 431 -59.72 0.06 -9.05
CA ALA A 431 -59.86 1.22 -9.93
C ALA A 431 -60.46 2.45 -9.20
N ALA A 432 -60.08 3.66 -9.64
CA ALA A 432 -60.47 4.91 -8.97
C ALA A 432 -61.96 5.28 -9.10
N ASP A 433 -62.67 4.81 -10.11
CA ASP A 433 -64.09 5.14 -10.31
C ASP A 433 -65.00 4.40 -9.32
N ALA A 434 -66.02 5.09 -8.82
CA ALA A 434 -66.97 4.54 -7.84
C ALA A 434 -68.02 3.64 -8.49
N ALA A 435 -68.46 3.93 -9.73
CA ALA A 435 -69.43 3.09 -10.43
C ALA A 435 -68.82 1.73 -10.83
N ALA A 436 -67.59 1.74 -11.35
CA ALA A 436 -66.81 0.53 -11.64
C ALA A 436 -66.62 -0.37 -10.41
N ARG A 437 -66.26 0.22 -9.26
CA ARG A 437 -66.10 -0.51 -7.99
C ARG A 437 -67.42 -1.10 -7.48
N THR A 438 -68.52 -0.35 -7.58
CA THR A 438 -69.86 -0.81 -7.14
C THR A 438 -70.35 -1.98 -8.00
N ALA A 439 -70.17 -1.91 -9.33
CA ALA A 439 -70.51 -2.99 -10.25
C ALA A 439 -69.63 -4.24 -10.04
N ALA A 440 -68.32 -4.06 -9.84
CA ALA A 440 -67.42 -5.17 -9.55
C ALA A 440 -67.72 -5.82 -8.19
N TYR A 441 -68.10 -5.04 -7.17
CA TYR A 441 -68.49 -5.55 -5.85
C TYR A 441 -69.79 -6.37 -5.89
N ALA A 442 -70.77 -5.98 -6.71
CA ALA A 442 -71.97 -6.79 -6.94
C ALA A 442 -71.62 -8.15 -7.56
N GLU A 443 -70.79 -8.17 -8.62
CA GLU A 443 -70.29 -9.39 -9.28
C GLU A 443 -69.43 -10.25 -8.32
N PHE A 444 -68.70 -9.63 -7.39
CA PHE A 444 -67.88 -10.30 -6.37
C PHE A 444 -68.75 -10.97 -5.29
N ARG A 445 -69.80 -10.27 -4.82
CA ARG A 445 -70.75 -10.75 -3.80
C ARG A 445 -71.64 -11.88 -4.32
N GLU A 446 -72.02 -11.84 -5.59
CA GLU A 446 -72.71 -12.95 -6.27
C GLU A 446 -71.86 -14.23 -6.31
N ARG A 447 -70.55 -14.11 -6.54
CA ARG A 447 -69.64 -15.26 -6.68
C ARG A 447 -69.06 -15.82 -5.37
N LEU A 448 -68.87 -14.99 -4.34
CA LEU A 448 -68.22 -15.38 -3.08
C LEU A 448 -69.15 -15.35 -1.86
N GLY A 449 -70.39 -14.90 -2.04
CA GLY A 449 -71.44 -14.92 -1.01
C GLY A 449 -71.01 -14.25 0.29
N ARG A 450 -71.12 -14.99 1.40
CA ARG A 450 -70.94 -14.48 2.77
C ARG A 450 -69.50 -14.10 3.15
N HIS A 451 -68.51 -14.40 2.30
CA HIS A 451 -67.10 -14.07 2.56
C HIS A 451 -66.62 -12.81 1.82
N ALA A 452 -67.42 -12.27 0.89
CA ALA A 452 -67.07 -11.09 0.09
C ALA A 452 -66.74 -9.87 0.96
N ASP A 453 -67.58 -9.59 1.96
CA ASP A 453 -67.52 -8.35 2.76
C ASP A 453 -66.23 -8.28 3.62
N ARG A 454 -65.71 -9.43 4.09
CA ARG A 454 -64.45 -9.49 4.84
C ARG A 454 -63.22 -9.36 3.94
N ALA A 455 -63.19 -10.11 2.83
CA ALA A 455 -62.09 -10.04 1.87
C ALA A 455 -61.91 -8.63 1.28
N VAL A 456 -63.02 -7.94 0.98
CA VAL A 456 -62.99 -6.56 0.48
C VAL A 456 -62.52 -5.57 1.54
N GLY A 457 -62.92 -5.75 2.81
CA GLY A 457 -62.45 -4.90 3.92
C GLY A 457 -60.93 -4.97 4.12
N GLU A 458 -60.35 -6.17 4.06
CA GLU A 458 -58.91 -6.40 4.25
C GLU A 458 -58.10 -5.91 3.02
N ILE A 459 -58.61 -6.09 1.79
CA ILE A 459 -57.99 -5.53 0.56
C ILE A 459 -57.97 -3.99 0.57
N LEU A 460 -59.08 -3.35 0.97
CA LEU A 460 -59.14 -1.89 1.05
C LEU A 460 -58.26 -1.32 2.17
N ALA A 461 -58.06 -2.06 3.27
CA ALA A 461 -57.12 -1.69 4.32
C ALA A 461 -55.66 -1.74 3.82
N ALA A 462 -55.26 -2.83 3.16
CA ALA A 462 -53.91 -3.00 2.60
C ALA A 462 -53.58 -1.90 1.57
N MET A 463 -54.52 -1.58 0.66
CA MET A 463 -54.36 -0.48 -0.30
C MET A 463 -54.29 0.91 0.38
N GLY A 464 -54.93 1.09 1.53
CA GLY A 464 -54.85 2.32 2.32
C GLY A 464 -53.46 2.54 2.92
N GLU A 465 -52.79 1.47 3.35
CA GLU A 465 -51.43 1.53 3.89
C GLU A 465 -50.38 1.75 2.79
N GLU A 466 -50.53 1.12 1.61
CA GLU A 466 -49.67 1.42 0.44
C GLU A 466 -49.86 2.87 -0.04
N GLY A 467 -51.10 3.38 -0.03
CA GLY A 467 -51.40 4.78 -0.36
C GLY A 467 -50.71 5.77 0.58
N MET A 468 -50.59 5.46 1.88
CA MET A 468 -49.84 6.30 2.82
C MET A 468 -48.32 6.15 2.69
N ARG A 469 -47.80 4.95 2.39
CA ARG A 469 -46.34 4.76 2.15
C ARG A 469 -45.85 5.52 0.92
N ASN A 470 -46.63 5.53 -0.16
CA ASN A 470 -46.27 6.19 -1.42
C ASN A 470 -46.48 7.72 -1.42
N ASN A 471 -47.03 8.31 -0.34
CA ASN A 471 -47.33 9.74 -0.27
C ASN A 471 -46.52 10.51 0.79
N THR A 472 -45.24 10.14 0.94
CA THR A 472 -44.25 10.87 1.77
C THR A 472 -43.46 11.94 1.00
N GLY A 473 -43.94 12.32 -0.20
CA GLY A 473 -43.30 13.27 -1.11
C GLY A 473 -44.26 14.28 -1.73
N GLY A 474 -44.91 15.12 -0.91
CA GLY A 474 -45.75 16.23 -1.40
C GLY A 474 -46.53 16.92 -0.29
N THR A 475 -46.43 18.24 -0.21
CA THR A 475 -47.17 19.09 0.74
C THR A 475 -48.62 19.35 0.30
N ASP A 476 -49.44 19.73 1.28
CA ASP A 476 -50.84 20.19 1.20
C ASP A 476 -51.93 19.14 0.90
N GLY A 477 -52.87 18.98 1.85
CA GLY A 477 -54.02 18.08 1.68
C GLY A 477 -54.85 17.76 2.94
N SER A 478 -54.73 18.50 4.04
CA SER A 478 -55.41 18.19 5.31
C SER A 478 -56.91 18.61 5.32
N ALA A 479 -57.76 17.92 4.54
CA ALA A 479 -59.22 17.85 4.74
C ALA A 479 -59.85 16.83 3.78
N GLY A 480 -60.41 15.70 4.26
CA GLY A 480 -61.12 14.80 3.34
C GLY A 480 -61.67 13.45 3.80
N TYR A 481 -61.27 12.89 4.96
CA TYR A 481 -61.65 11.50 5.32
C TYR A 481 -62.19 11.32 6.75
N SER A 482 -63.11 12.21 7.18
CA SER A 482 -63.89 12.02 8.43
C SER A 482 -65.39 11.81 8.19
N ARG A 483 -65.79 11.38 6.98
CA ARG A 483 -67.19 11.03 6.64
C ARG A 483 -67.27 9.83 5.68
N MET A 484 -67.01 8.63 6.20
CA MET A 484 -67.51 7.35 5.65
C MET A 484 -67.81 6.35 6.78
N GLY A 485 -68.44 6.83 7.86
CA GLY A 485 -69.07 5.99 8.89
C GLY A 485 -70.60 5.98 8.84
N GLU A 486 -71.19 6.69 7.87
CA GLU A 486 -72.64 6.90 7.73
C GLU A 486 -73.04 6.71 6.26
N CYS A 487 -73.19 5.46 5.81
CA CYS A 487 -74.00 4.95 4.67
C CYS A 487 -73.55 3.54 4.23
N LEU A 488 -73.58 2.57 5.15
CA LEU A 488 -73.69 1.13 4.88
C LEU A 488 -74.59 0.50 5.96
#